data_AF-A0A3D3GKT9-F1
#
_entry.id   AF-A0A3D3GKT9-F1
#
_cell.length_a   1.000
_cell.length_b   1.000
_cell.length_c   1.000
_cell.angle_alpha   90.00
_cell.angle_beta   90.00
_cell.angle_gamma   90.00
#
_symmetry.space_group_name_H-M   'P 1'
#
loop_
_entity.id
_entity.type
_entity.pdbx_description
1 polymer ?
#
loop_
_entity_poly.entity_id
_entity_poly.type
_entity_poly.pdbx_seq_one_letter_code
_entity_poly.pdbx_strand_id
1 'polypeptide(L)'
;MKEPMRFQESSKNWGWILAFPVILLVVFIAWIEKSLSHQIKFSLLYFIPILAATRFFGMKVGVIASVSCALITLVIDLFSAAKYVFWFIPHLNAGMILVVYVLAVLLDGQYRRESQMARTDPLTGLLNRKAFFELLEAEAERCKRYHRPVSIAYVDVDDFKKL
;
A
#
# COMPACT_ATOMS: atom_id res chain seq x y z
N MET A 1 -38.98 0.29 -19.07
CA MET A 1 -38.48 0.48 -17.70
C MET A 1 -37.26 -0.43 -17.55
N LYS A 2 -36.04 0.09 -17.75
CA LYS A 2 -34.78 -0.69 -17.72
C LYS A 2 -34.13 -0.51 -16.35
N GLU A 3 -33.89 -1.61 -15.66
CA GLU A 3 -33.17 -1.61 -14.38
C GLU A 3 -31.71 -1.15 -14.57
N PRO A 4 -31.11 -0.41 -13.62
CA PRO A 4 -29.71 -0.02 -13.70
C PRO A 4 -28.80 -1.21 -13.35
N MET A 5 -27.83 -1.49 -14.23
CA MET A 5 -26.72 -2.41 -13.97
C MET A 5 -25.95 -1.98 -12.72
N ARG A 6 -26.14 -2.70 -11.62
CA ARG A 6 -25.21 -2.68 -10.47
C ARG A 6 -23.93 -3.38 -10.89
N PHE A 7 -22.88 -2.61 -11.17
CA PHE A 7 -21.51 -3.11 -11.08
C PHE A 7 -21.25 -3.49 -9.62
N GLN A 8 -21.46 -4.77 -9.29
CA GLN A 8 -20.96 -5.34 -8.04
C GLN A 8 -19.43 -5.29 -8.10
N GLU A 9 -18.86 -4.41 -7.28
CA GLU A 9 -17.44 -4.38 -6.96
C GLU A 9 -17.00 -5.77 -6.50
N SER A 10 -16.34 -6.50 -7.40
CA SER A 10 -15.55 -7.70 -7.09
C SER A 10 -14.26 -7.28 -6.37
N SER A 11 -14.38 -6.68 -5.19
CA SER A 11 -13.24 -6.22 -4.37
C SER A 11 -12.83 -7.22 -3.30
N LYS A 12 -13.45 -8.40 -3.23
CA LYS A 12 -13.58 -9.08 -1.94
C LYS A 12 -12.42 -9.99 -1.49
N ASN A 13 -11.58 -10.55 -2.37
CA ASN A 13 -10.66 -11.63 -1.92
C ASN A 13 -9.17 -11.48 -2.28
N TRP A 14 -8.75 -10.46 -3.05
CA TRP A 14 -7.33 -10.29 -3.40
C TRP A 14 -6.42 -10.03 -2.20
N GLY A 15 -6.96 -9.38 -1.15
CA GLY A 15 -6.23 -9.16 0.10
C GLY A 15 -5.73 -10.46 0.72
N TRP A 16 -6.59 -11.48 0.86
CA TRP A 16 -6.23 -12.76 1.48
C TRP A 16 -5.20 -13.55 0.67
N ILE A 17 -5.29 -13.49 -0.66
CA ILE A 17 -4.34 -14.14 -1.58
C ILE A 17 -2.95 -13.52 -1.43
N LEU A 18 -2.86 -12.22 -1.12
CA LEU A 18 -1.60 -11.49 -0.94
C LEU A 18 -1.11 -11.48 0.52
N ALA A 19 -2.00 -11.63 1.52
CA ALA A 19 -1.62 -11.78 2.92
C ALA A 19 -0.90 -13.11 3.18
N PHE A 20 -1.35 -14.19 2.54
CA PHE A 20 -0.76 -15.51 2.72
C PHE A 20 0.76 -15.55 2.44
N PRO A 21 1.28 -15.07 1.30
CA PRO A 21 2.72 -15.06 1.04
C PRO A 21 3.49 -14.13 1.99
N VAL A 22 2.88 -13.02 2.45
CA VAL A 22 3.50 -12.12 3.43
C VAL A 22 3.68 -12.82 4.78
N ILE A 23 2.65 -13.52 5.26
CA ILE A 23 2.71 -14.28 6.52
C ILE A 23 3.73 -15.42 6.38
N LEU A 24 3.73 -16.12 5.24
CA LEU A 24 4.66 -17.21 4.97
C LEU A 24 6.12 -16.73 4.95
N LEU A 25 6.39 -15.57 4.35
CA LEU A 25 7.70 -14.92 4.36
C LEU A 25 8.14 -14.55 5.79
N VAL A 26 7.24 -13.99 6.61
CA VAL A 26 7.53 -13.65 8.03
C VAL A 26 7.89 -14.90 8.84
N VAL A 27 7.13 -15.98 8.66
CA VAL A 27 7.37 -17.28 9.33
C VAL A 27 8.69 -17.88 8.86
N PHE A 28 9.01 -17.78 7.57
CA PHE A 28 10.26 -18.26 7.00
C PHE A 28 11.48 -17.51 7.53
N ILE A 29 11.41 -16.18 7.62
CA ILE A 29 12.47 -15.34 8.22
C ILE A 29 12.65 -15.71 9.69
N ALA A 30 11.55 -15.89 10.45
CA ALA A 30 11.61 -16.29 11.86
C ALA A 30 12.22 -17.69 12.06
N TRP A 31 11.95 -18.61 11.13
CA TRP A 31 12.53 -19.94 11.13
C TRP A 31 14.05 -19.90 10.84
N ILE A 32 14.48 -19.06 9.89
CA ILE A 32 15.90 -18.82 9.60
C ILE A 32 16.62 -18.23 10.81
N GLU A 33 16.05 -17.22 11.46
CA GLU A 33 16.65 -16.62 12.66
C GLU A 33 16.83 -17.64 13.79
N LYS A 34 15.89 -18.58 13.93
CA LYS A 34 15.97 -19.64 14.93
C LYS A 34 17.01 -20.70 14.57
N SER A 35 17.20 -21.00 13.29
CA SER A 35 18.14 -22.04 12.81
C SER A 35 19.58 -21.56 12.69
N LEU A 36 19.80 -20.27 12.40
CA LEU A 36 21.11 -19.66 12.20
C LEU A 36 21.59 -18.99 13.50
N SER A 37 21.99 -19.80 14.50
CA SER A 37 22.76 -19.44 15.72
C SER A 37 22.54 -18.03 16.34
N HIS A 38 22.00 -17.99 17.58
CA HIS A 38 21.54 -16.88 18.44
C HIS A 38 22.16 -15.47 18.43
N GLN A 39 23.20 -15.15 17.66
CA GLN A 39 23.88 -13.84 17.73
C GLN A 39 23.52 -12.85 16.61
N ILE A 40 22.93 -13.30 15.49
CA ILE A 40 22.62 -12.43 14.35
C ILE A 40 21.10 -12.38 14.15
N LYS A 41 20.46 -11.28 14.59
CA LYS A 41 19.07 -10.98 14.22
C LYS A 41 19.05 -10.25 12.89
N PHE A 42 18.18 -10.71 11.98
CA PHE A 42 17.97 -10.11 10.66
C PHE A 42 16.79 -9.14 10.71
N SER A 43 16.79 -8.22 11.67
CA SER A 43 15.70 -7.25 11.87
C SER A 43 15.39 -6.41 10.62
N LEU A 44 16.37 -6.23 9.73
CA LEU A 44 16.21 -5.56 8.44
C LEU A 44 15.34 -6.33 7.44
N LEU A 45 15.32 -7.68 7.50
CA LEU A 45 14.56 -8.50 6.55
C LEU A 45 13.05 -8.48 6.81
N TYR A 46 12.62 -8.13 8.03
CA TYR A 46 11.20 -7.97 8.38
C TYR A 46 10.53 -6.72 7.77
N PHE A 47 11.31 -5.77 7.24
CA PHE A 47 10.74 -4.57 6.62
C PHE A 47 10.03 -4.86 5.30
N ILE A 48 10.53 -5.81 4.52
CA ILE A 48 9.97 -6.19 3.21
C ILE A 48 8.49 -6.61 3.34
N PRO A 49 8.12 -7.57 4.22
CA PRO A 49 6.72 -7.96 4.39
C PRO A 49 5.83 -6.86 5.00
N ILE A 50 6.36 -6.02 5.89
CA ILE A 50 5.60 -4.92 6.53
C ILE A 50 5.25 -3.83 5.51
N LEU A 51 6.19 -3.45 4.65
CA LEU A 51 5.98 -2.49 3.57
C LEU A 51 4.94 -3.04 2.56
N ALA A 52 5.04 -4.32 2.21
CA ALA A 52 4.06 -4.98 1.35
C ALA A 52 2.66 -4.96 1.99
N ALA A 53 2.53 -5.38 3.25
CA ALA A 53 1.25 -5.40 3.97
C ALA A 53 0.60 -4.00 4.05
N THR A 54 1.40 -2.96 4.29
CA THR A 54 0.91 -1.57 4.38
C THR A 54 0.32 -1.10 3.05
N ARG A 55 0.93 -1.48 1.92
CA ARG A 55 0.46 -1.08 0.60
C ARG A 55 -0.85 -1.76 0.19
N PHE A 56 -1.10 -2.98 0.64
CA PHE A 56 -2.30 -3.74 0.26
C PHE A 56 -3.52 -3.49 1.16
N PHE A 57 -3.32 -3.30 2.46
CA PHE A 57 -4.42 -3.20 3.43
C PHE A 57 -4.71 -1.78 3.94
N GLY A 58 -3.92 -0.81 3.48
CA GLY A 58 -4.09 0.60 3.84
C GLY A 58 -3.50 0.97 5.19
N MET A 59 -3.43 2.29 5.44
CA MET A 59 -2.66 2.89 6.53
C MET A 59 -3.04 2.37 7.92
N LYS A 60 -4.33 2.17 8.20
CA LYS A 60 -4.83 1.69 9.51
C LYS A 60 -4.32 0.29 9.84
N VAL A 61 -4.30 -0.61 8.86
CA VAL A 61 -3.82 -1.99 9.04
C VAL A 61 -2.29 -2.00 9.20
N GLY A 62 -1.59 -1.15 8.45
CA GLY A 62 -0.15 -0.94 8.64
C GLY A 62 0.20 -0.49 10.06
N VAL A 63 -0.57 0.43 10.66
CA VAL A 63 -0.32 0.91 12.04
C VAL A 63 -0.48 -0.24 13.02
N ILE A 64 -1.60 -0.96 12.93
CA ILE A 64 -1.91 -2.08 13.83
C ILE A 64 -0.85 -3.19 13.71
N ALA A 65 -0.45 -3.55 12.48
CA ALA A 65 0.58 -4.57 12.25
C ALA A 65 1.94 -4.15 12.82
N SER A 66 2.34 -2.89 12.65
CA SER A 66 3.63 -2.38 13.11
C SER A 66 3.69 -2.27 14.63
N VAL A 67 2.61 -1.80 15.25
CA VAL A 67 2.45 -1.77 16.70
C VAL A 67 2.47 -3.19 17.27
N SER A 68 1.75 -4.13 16.64
CA SER A 68 1.72 -5.53 17.07
C SER A 68 3.09 -6.19 16.95
N CYS A 69 3.80 -5.95 15.85
CA CYS A 69 5.16 -6.45 15.64
C CYS A 69 6.14 -5.87 16.67
N ALA A 70 6.10 -4.55 16.92
CA ALA A 70 6.92 -3.90 17.94
C ALA A 70 6.64 -4.44 19.35
N LEU A 71 5.37 -4.65 19.71
CA LEU A 71 4.97 -5.27 20.98
C LEU A 71 5.48 -6.71 21.09
N ILE A 72 5.31 -7.52 20.04
CA ILE A 72 5.79 -8.92 20.02
C ILE A 72 7.31 -8.96 20.20
N THR A 73 8.06 -8.13 19.48
CA THR A 73 9.53 -8.05 19.61
C THR A 73 9.95 -7.58 21.00
N LEU A 74 9.30 -6.56 21.56
CA LEU A 74 9.57 -6.06 22.90
C LEU A 74 9.35 -7.14 23.96
N VAL A 75 8.24 -7.88 23.87
CA VAL A 75 7.93 -9.01 24.76
C VAL A 75 8.99 -10.11 24.62
N ILE A 76 9.31 -10.52 23.39
CA ILE A 76 10.37 -11.53 23.14
C ILE A 76 11.70 -11.09 23.77
N ASP A 77 12.04 -9.81 23.66
CA ASP A 77 13.31 -9.27 24.16
C ASP A 77 13.33 -9.12 25.68
N LEU A 78 12.22 -8.72 26.32
CA LEU A 78 12.05 -8.68 27.78
C LEU A 78 12.23 -10.07 28.40
N PHE A 79 11.64 -11.10 27.79
CA PHE A 79 11.77 -12.48 28.26
C PHE A 79 13.10 -13.15 27.86
N SER A 80 13.79 -12.61 26.86
CA SER A 80 15.06 -13.13 26.35
C SER A 80 16.28 -12.30 26.78
N ALA A 81 16.17 -11.48 27.83
CA ALA A 81 17.21 -10.55 28.29
C ALA A 81 18.59 -11.20 28.51
N ALA A 82 18.67 -12.52 28.69
CA ALA A 82 19.93 -13.28 28.82
C ALA A 82 20.60 -13.69 27.49
N LYS A 83 20.05 -13.34 26.31
CA LYS A 83 20.54 -13.80 24.99
C LYS A 83 21.30 -12.76 24.17
N TYR A 84 21.24 -11.49 24.55
CA TYR A 84 21.92 -10.42 23.81
C TYR A 84 23.25 -10.06 24.48
N VAL A 85 24.29 -9.94 23.66
CA VAL A 85 25.62 -9.47 24.10
C VAL A 85 25.53 -8.03 24.63
N PHE A 86 24.62 -7.22 24.08
CA PHE A 86 24.44 -5.82 24.48
C PHE A 86 22.97 -5.50 24.78
N TRP A 87 22.74 -4.87 25.94
CA TRP A 87 21.42 -4.48 26.44
C TRP A 87 20.69 -3.43 25.58
N PHE A 88 21.40 -2.68 24.74
CA PHE A 88 20.81 -1.60 23.92
C PHE A 88 20.22 -2.09 22.58
N ILE A 89 20.53 -3.32 22.15
CA ILE A 89 20.10 -3.88 20.84
C ILE A 89 18.56 -3.91 20.68
N PRO A 90 17.77 -4.36 21.66
CA PRO A 90 16.31 -4.33 21.59
C PRO A 90 15.74 -2.93 21.34
N HIS A 91 16.32 -1.92 21.98
CA HIS A 91 15.87 -0.53 21.87
C HIS A 91 16.20 0.06 20.49
N LEU A 92 17.38 -0.24 19.94
CA LEU A 92 17.73 0.15 18.57
C LEU A 92 16.81 -0.51 17.54
N ASN A 93 16.46 -1.79 17.72
CA ASN A 93 15.54 -2.48 16.83
C ASN A 93 14.14 -1.87 16.87
N ALA A 94 13.59 -1.60 18.06
CA ALA A 94 12.31 -0.93 18.22
C ALA A 94 12.29 0.46 17.57
N GLY A 95 13.38 1.23 17.75
CA GLY A 95 13.56 2.54 17.12
C GLY A 95 13.61 2.46 15.59
N MET A 96 14.38 1.51 15.05
CA MET A 96 14.48 1.29 13.60
C MET A 96 13.13 0.90 12.99
N ILE A 97 12.35 0.05 13.67
CA ILE A 97 11.01 -0.34 13.22
C ILE A 97 10.09 0.88 13.11
N LEU A 98 10.09 1.72 14.15
CA LEU A 98 9.29 2.93 14.19
C LEU A 98 9.69 3.90 13.06
N VAL A 99 10.99 4.15 12.88
CA VAL A 99 11.51 5.06 11.85
C VAL A 99 11.13 4.60 10.46
N VAL A 100 11.37 3.33 10.12
CA VAL A 100 11.04 2.80 8.80
C VAL A 100 9.53 2.84 8.55
N TYR A 101 8.71 2.55 9.56
CA TYR A 101 7.27 2.63 9.44
C TYR A 101 6.79 4.07 9.17
N VAL A 102 7.29 5.05 9.91
CA VAL A 102 6.98 6.46 9.69
C VAL A 102 7.40 6.90 8.29
N LEU A 103 8.60 6.55 7.84
CA LEU A 103 9.07 6.86 6.49
C LEU A 103 8.18 6.24 5.41
N ALA A 104 7.76 4.99 5.57
CA ALA A 104 6.87 4.32 4.63
C ALA A 104 5.53 5.04 4.49
N VAL A 105 4.93 5.46 5.61
CA VAL A 105 3.66 6.20 5.63
C VAL A 105 3.82 7.58 4.98
N LEU A 106 4.92 8.29 5.28
CA LEU A 106 5.19 9.59 4.69
C LEU A 106 5.37 9.48 3.17
N LEU A 107 6.14 8.49 2.69
CA LEU A 107 6.37 8.28 1.26
C LEU A 107 5.09 7.89 0.50
N ASP A 108 4.27 6.99 1.04
CA ASP A 108 2.98 6.65 0.42
C ASP A 108 2.04 7.85 0.38
N GLY A 109 2.03 8.66 1.44
CA GLY A 109 1.27 9.91 1.50
C GLY A 109 1.70 10.92 0.43
N GLN A 110 3.01 11.12 0.24
CA GLN A 110 3.55 12.00 -0.79
C GLN A 110 3.20 11.49 -2.19
N TYR A 111 3.44 10.21 -2.46
CA TYR A 111 3.14 9.60 -3.77
C TYR A 111 1.66 9.72 -4.13
N ARG A 112 0.76 9.47 -3.16
CA ARG A 112 -0.69 9.63 -3.38
C ARG A 112 -1.08 11.07 -3.66
N ARG A 113 -0.50 12.04 -2.94
CA ARG A 113 -0.77 13.46 -3.17
C ARG A 113 -0.31 13.88 -4.56
N GLU A 114 0.91 13.51 -4.95
CA GLU A 114 1.45 13.83 -6.27
C GLU A 114 0.60 13.20 -7.39
N SER A 115 0.23 11.92 -7.25
CA SER A 115 -0.68 11.25 -8.19
C SER A 115 -2.08 11.90 -8.25
N GLN A 116 -2.58 12.43 -7.13
CA GLN A 116 -3.87 13.13 -7.08
C GLN A 116 -3.83 14.55 -7.65
N MET A 117 -2.66 15.21 -7.62
CA MET A 117 -2.42 16.56 -8.13
C MET A 117 -2.01 16.56 -9.61
N ALA A 118 -1.39 15.46 -10.09
CA ALA A 118 -1.14 15.27 -11.50
C ALA A 118 -2.49 15.29 -12.25
N ARG A 119 -2.66 16.23 -13.19
CA ARG A 119 -3.86 16.32 -14.03
C ARG A 119 -3.71 15.60 -15.35
N THR A 120 -2.47 15.33 -15.75
CA THR A 120 -2.14 14.70 -17.03
C THR A 120 -1.52 13.33 -16.82
N ASP A 121 -1.79 12.41 -17.75
CA ASP A 121 -1.11 11.13 -17.85
C ASP A 121 0.30 11.35 -18.44
N PRO A 122 1.36 10.86 -17.79
CA PRO A 122 2.74 11.14 -18.23
C PRO A 122 3.12 10.44 -19.53
N LEU A 123 2.43 9.36 -19.92
CA LEU A 123 2.72 8.60 -21.14
C LEU A 123 2.15 9.31 -22.38
N THR A 124 0.97 9.92 -22.25
CA THR A 124 0.22 10.50 -23.37
C THR A 124 0.15 12.02 -23.35
N GLY A 125 0.43 12.67 -22.20
CA GLY A 125 0.22 14.10 -21.99
C GLY A 125 -1.25 14.52 -21.93
N LEU A 126 -2.20 13.59 -22.15
CA LEU A 126 -3.63 13.84 -22.07
C LEU A 126 -4.08 13.98 -20.63
N LEU A 127 -5.30 14.51 -20.41
CA LEU A 127 -5.90 14.50 -19.08
C LEU A 127 -5.99 13.07 -18.58
N ASN A 128 -5.56 12.85 -17.34
CA ASN A 128 -5.79 11.58 -16.71
C ASN A 128 -7.28 11.39 -16.42
N ARG A 129 -7.67 10.16 -16.12
CA ARG A 129 -9.08 9.80 -15.87
C ARG A 129 -9.76 10.73 -14.87
N LYS A 130 -9.08 11.05 -13.76
CA LYS A 130 -9.64 11.90 -12.70
C LYS A 130 -9.91 13.33 -13.20
N ALA A 131 -8.91 13.96 -13.81
CA ALA A 131 -9.03 15.32 -14.34
C ALA A 131 -10.04 15.41 -15.50
N PHE A 132 -10.14 14.36 -16.32
CA PHE A 132 -11.18 14.27 -17.36
C PHE A 132 -12.59 14.30 -16.76
N PHE A 133 -12.86 13.49 -15.72
CA PHE A 133 -14.18 13.49 -15.08
C PHE A 133 -14.51 14.81 -14.37
N GLU A 134 -13.53 15.42 -13.69
CA GLU A 134 -13.71 16.75 -13.08
C GLU A 134 -14.09 17.81 -14.12
N LEU A 135 -13.42 17.79 -15.28
CA LEU A 135 -13.74 18.69 -16.39
C LEU A 135 -15.11 18.38 -17.00
N LEU A 136 -15.43 17.09 -17.18
CA LEU A 136 -16.70 16.65 -17.74
C LEU A 136 -17.88 17.07 -16.86
N GLU A 137 -17.74 16.97 -15.54
CA GLU A 137 -18.76 17.40 -14.58
C GLU A 137 -19.00 18.91 -14.65
N ALA A 138 -17.92 19.69 -14.69
CA ALA A 138 -18.00 21.15 -14.87
C ALA A 138 -18.71 21.53 -16.19
N GLU A 139 -18.38 20.88 -17.31
CA GLU A 139 -19.03 21.18 -18.59
C GLU A 139 -20.44 20.62 -18.71
N ALA A 140 -20.77 19.53 -18.02
CA ALA A 140 -22.15 19.06 -17.91
C ALA A 140 -23.03 20.09 -17.18
N GLU A 141 -22.55 20.66 -16.07
CA GLU A 141 -23.26 21.74 -15.36
C GLU A 141 -23.41 22.99 -16.22
N ARG A 142 -22.35 23.37 -16.94
CA ARG A 142 -22.36 24.53 -17.85
C ARG A 142 -23.35 24.32 -18.99
N CYS A 143 -23.34 23.16 -19.63
CA CYS A 143 -24.27 22.84 -20.70
C CYS A 143 -25.71 22.76 -20.21
N LYS A 144 -25.94 22.25 -18.99
CA LYS A 144 -27.25 22.30 -18.33
C LYS A 144 -27.73 23.74 -18.11
N ARG A 145 -26.83 24.63 -17.66
CA ARG A 145 -27.15 26.06 -17.44
C ARG A 145 -27.50 26.79 -18.73
N TYR A 146 -26.75 26.54 -19.80
CA TYR A 146 -26.92 27.22 -21.10
C TYR A 146 -27.75 26.43 -22.12
N HIS A 147 -28.39 25.33 -21.70
CA HIS A 147 -29.19 24.44 -22.56
C HIS A 147 -28.46 24.00 -23.84
N ARG A 148 -27.16 23.68 -23.72
CA ARG A 148 -26.34 23.20 -24.84
C ARG A 148 -26.23 21.68 -24.81
N PRO A 149 -26.23 21.01 -25.98
CA PRO A 149 -25.97 19.58 -26.03
C PRO A 149 -24.50 19.28 -25.69
N VAL A 150 -24.26 18.12 -25.07
CA VAL A 150 -22.93 17.56 -24.80
C VAL A 150 -22.80 16.24 -25.56
N SER A 151 -21.63 15.96 -26.12
CA SER A 151 -21.30 14.68 -26.74
C SER A 151 -19.99 14.15 -26.16
N ILE A 152 -19.93 12.84 -25.95
CA ILE A 152 -18.74 12.14 -25.43
C ILE A 152 -18.38 11.07 -26.46
N ALA A 153 -17.10 11.03 -26.84
CA ALA A 153 -16.54 9.97 -27.65
C ALA A 153 -15.59 9.13 -26.80
N TYR A 154 -15.71 7.81 -26.90
CA TYR A 154 -14.78 6.86 -26.29
C TYR A 154 -13.98 6.20 -27.42
N VAL A 155 -12.66 6.28 -27.32
CA VAL A 155 -11.74 5.71 -28.30
C VAL A 155 -10.93 4.64 -27.59
N ASP A 156 -10.96 3.43 -28.12
CA ASP A 156 -10.14 2.32 -27.67
C ASP A 156 -9.16 1.95 -28.78
N VAL A 157 -7.96 1.50 -28.41
CA VAL A 157 -6.93 1.07 -29.37
C VAL A 157 -6.99 -0.44 -29.49
N ASP A 158 -7.46 -0.92 -30.63
CA ASP A 158 -7.47 -2.34 -30.94
C ASP A 158 -6.04 -2.90 -31.13
N ASP A 159 -5.82 -4.16 -30.76
CA ASP A 159 -4.58 -4.91 -31.04
C ASP A 159 -3.26 -4.34 -30.46
N PHE A 160 -3.31 -3.51 -29.41
CA PHE A 160 -2.12 -2.91 -28.78
C PHE A 160 -1.00 -3.88 -28.37
N LYS A 161 -1.33 -5.17 -28.12
CA LYS A 161 -0.35 -6.21 -27.73
C LYS A 161 0.50 -6.77 -28.88
N LYS A 162 0.17 -6.46 -30.13
CA LYS A 162 0.89 -6.96 -31.33
C LYS A 162 1.98 -6.00 -31.83
N LEU A 163 2.14 -4.85 -31.20
CA LEU A 163 3.13 -3.81 -31.51
C LEU A 163 4.41 -3.98 -30.71
#